data_AF-A0A1Y2F0P5-F1
#
_entry.id   AF-A0A1Y2F0P5-F1
#
_cell.length_a   1.000
_cell.length_b   1.000
_cell.length_c   1.000
_cell.angle_alpha   90.00
_cell.angle_beta   90.00
_cell.angle_gamma   90.00
#
_symmetry.space_group_name_H-M   'P 1'
#
loop_
_entity.id
_entity.type
_entity.pdbx_description
1 polymer ?
#
loop_
_entity_poly.entity_id
_entity_poly.type
_entity_poly.pdbx_seq_one_letter_code
_entity_poly.pdbx_strand_id
1 'polypeptide(L)'
;MAKEFNKYSKENNLNITLNLILLTPENSTIFFNDYESTLESLFKKGSDKYDIIVFDVVYSQKFGPYFLDLKKYLPQDHMDMYNSNLLSIIGTYENKIVGLVIIVIHFY
;
A
#
# COMPACT_ATOMS: atom_id res chain seq x y z
N MET A 1 -1.99 -15.57 -0.45
CA MET A 1 -1.72 -14.34 -1.23
C MET A 1 -0.47 -14.43 -2.11
N ALA A 2 0.77 -14.20 -1.63
CA ALA A 2 1.94 -14.09 -2.53
C ALA A 2 2.21 -15.34 -3.39
N LYS A 3 2.11 -16.54 -2.79
CA LYS A 3 2.26 -17.81 -3.53
C LYS A 3 1.19 -17.99 -4.61
N GLU A 4 -0.06 -17.62 -4.32
CA GLU A 4 -1.18 -17.76 -5.25
C GLU A 4 -1.07 -16.74 -6.40
N PHE A 5 -0.72 -15.50 -6.09
CA PHE A 5 -0.47 -14.48 -7.11
C PHE A 5 0.70 -14.88 -8.02
N ASN A 6 1.82 -15.36 -7.46
CA ASN A 6 2.97 -15.77 -8.27
C ASN A 6 2.66 -16.98 -9.16
N LYS A 7 1.82 -17.91 -8.67
CA LYS A 7 1.30 -19.00 -9.50
C LYS A 7 0.45 -18.46 -10.64
N TYR A 8 -0.53 -17.61 -10.34
CA TYR A 8 -1.39 -16.98 -11.35
C TYR A 8 -0.59 -16.17 -12.39
N SER A 9 0.38 -15.37 -11.93
CA SER A 9 1.25 -14.58 -12.80
C SER A 9 2.02 -15.44 -13.79
N LYS A 10 2.56 -16.58 -13.33
CA LYS A 10 3.23 -17.56 -14.19
C LYS A 10 2.27 -18.21 -15.18
N GLU A 11 1.07 -18.61 -14.73
CA GLU A 11 0.06 -19.26 -15.56
C GLU A 11 -0.52 -18.31 -16.63
N ASN A 12 -0.51 -17.01 -16.37
CA ASN A 12 -1.06 -15.97 -17.26
C ASN A 12 0.02 -15.12 -17.94
N ASN A 13 1.30 -15.51 -17.86
CA ASN A 13 2.44 -14.82 -18.48
C ASN A 13 2.54 -13.31 -18.15
N LEU A 14 2.21 -12.92 -16.93
CA LEU A 14 2.24 -11.50 -16.54
C LEU A 14 3.66 -10.95 -16.36
N ASN A 15 4.65 -11.84 -16.19
CA ASN A 15 6.04 -11.48 -15.89
C ASN A 15 6.20 -10.60 -14.63
N ILE A 16 5.36 -10.84 -13.61
CA ILE A 16 5.39 -10.13 -12.33
C ILE A 16 5.66 -11.14 -11.21
N THR A 17 6.55 -10.81 -10.27
CA THR A 17 6.76 -11.60 -9.05
C THR A 17 6.47 -10.74 -7.82
N LEU A 18 5.50 -11.15 -7.03
CA LEU A 18 5.19 -10.54 -5.74
C LEU A 18 6.10 -11.11 -4.65
N ASN A 19 6.91 -10.23 -4.05
CA ASN A 19 7.73 -10.53 -2.89
C ASN A 19 7.15 -9.86 -1.64
N LEU A 20 6.52 -10.64 -0.75
CA LEU A 20 5.94 -10.11 0.48
C LEU A 20 7.01 -10.04 1.58
N ILE A 21 7.33 -8.81 2.01
CA ILE A 21 8.28 -8.56 3.09
C ILE A 21 7.48 -8.27 4.36
N LEU A 22 7.47 -9.25 5.28
CA LEU A 22 6.85 -9.11 6.59
C LEU A 22 7.91 -8.75 7.63
N LEU A 23 7.76 -7.58 8.26
CA LEU A 23 8.61 -7.18 9.37
C LEU A 23 7.99 -7.71 10.67
N THR A 24 8.75 -8.52 11.40
CA THR A 24 8.38 -9.05 12.72
C THR A 24 9.50 -8.75 13.72
N PRO A 25 9.22 -8.79 15.04
CA PRO A 25 10.26 -8.65 16.05
C PRO A 25 11.40 -9.68 15.93
N GLU A 26 11.15 -10.81 15.27
CA GLU A 26 12.11 -11.90 15.09
C GLU A 26 13.08 -11.65 13.92
N ASN A 27 12.71 -10.80 12.96
CA ASN A 27 13.47 -10.58 11.73
C ASN A 27 13.87 -9.12 11.48
N SER A 28 13.47 -8.21 12.37
CA SER A 28 13.72 -6.78 12.25
C SER A 28 14.03 -6.17 13.61
N THR A 29 14.98 -5.24 13.64
CA THR A 29 15.22 -4.37 14.80
C THR A 29 14.24 -3.19 14.84
N ILE A 30 13.33 -3.09 13.87
CA ILE A 30 12.27 -2.09 13.82
C ILE A 30 11.18 -2.53 14.82
N PHE A 31 11.02 -1.77 15.90
CA PHE A 31 9.87 -1.93 16.77
C PHE A 31 8.61 -1.45 16.04
N PHE A 32 7.44 -2.01 16.40
CA PHE A 32 6.16 -1.63 15.78
C PHE A 32 5.95 -0.11 15.76
N ASN A 33 6.34 0.58 16.83
CA ASN A 33 6.23 2.05 16.96
C ASN A 33 7.18 2.84 16.03
N ASP A 34 8.15 2.18 15.41
CA ASP A 34 9.16 2.77 14.53
C ASP A 34 8.88 2.49 13.04
N TYR A 35 7.77 1.80 12.73
CA TYR A 35 7.46 1.46 11.35
C TYR A 35 7.26 2.72 10.49
N GLU A 36 6.46 3.68 10.97
CA GLU A 36 6.15 4.90 10.25
C GLU A 36 7.33 5.87 10.15
N SER A 37 8.18 5.92 11.18
CA SER A 37 9.41 6.72 11.14
C SER A 37 10.41 6.13 10.15
N THR A 38 10.46 4.79 10.04
CA THR A 38 11.24 4.09 9.02
C THR A 38 10.73 4.42 7.62
N LEU A 39 9.43 4.33 7.38
CA LEU A 39 8.82 4.70 6.10
C LEU A 39 9.11 6.17 5.74
N GLU A 40 8.94 7.09 6.68
CA GLU A 40 9.25 8.51 6.46
C GLU A 40 10.71 8.74 6.08
N SER A 41 11.65 8.05 6.74
CA SER A 41 13.07 8.10 6.41
C SER A 41 13.36 7.58 4.99
N LEU A 42 12.70 6.50 4.57
CA LEU A 42 12.82 5.95 3.22
C LEU A 42 12.28 6.93 2.17
N PHE A 43 11.12 7.51 2.41
CA PHE A 43 10.49 8.47 1.51
C PHE A 43 11.30 9.75 1.35
N LYS A 44 11.82 10.32 2.45
CA LYS A 44 12.69 11.50 2.40
C LYS A 44 13.99 11.27 1.62
N LYS A 45 14.47 10.03 1.59
CA LYS A 45 15.64 9.62 0.81
C LYS A 45 15.33 9.32 -0.66
N GLY A 46 14.05 9.31 -1.06
CA GLY A 46 13.63 8.89 -2.39
C GLY A 46 13.94 7.42 -2.66
N SER A 47 13.87 6.56 -1.63
CA SER A 47 14.21 5.15 -1.76
C SER A 47 13.20 4.40 -2.63
N ASP A 48 13.71 3.57 -3.52
CA ASP A 48 12.99 2.64 -4.41
C ASP A 48 12.92 1.21 -3.83
N LYS A 49 13.16 1.06 -2.52
CA LYS A 49 13.27 -0.25 -1.88
C LYS A 49 11.97 -1.06 -1.93
N TYR A 50 10.81 -0.39 -2.00
CA TYR A 50 9.50 -1.02 -1.99
C TYR A 50 8.59 -0.35 -3.03
N ASP A 51 7.97 -1.15 -3.89
CA ASP A 51 6.97 -0.67 -4.86
C ASP A 51 5.60 -0.45 -4.23
N ILE A 52 5.26 -1.27 -3.23
CA ILE A 52 3.97 -1.26 -2.52
C ILE A 52 4.23 -1.29 -1.02
N ILE A 53 3.53 -0.43 -0.29
CA ILE A 53 3.65 -0.29 1.16
C ILE A 53 2.26 -0.41 1.79
N VAL A 54 2.17 -1.18 2.87
CA VAL A 54 0.97 -1.28 3.70
C VAL A 54 1.13 -0.35 4.88
N PHE A 55 0.23 0.61 5.04
CA PHE A 55 0.29 1.61 6.11
C PHE A 55 -1.11 1.93 6.62
N ASP A 56 -1.20 2.48 7.83
CA ASP A 56 -2.48 2.94 8.36
C ASP A 56 -2.95 4.20 7.62
N VAL A 57 -4.21 4.21 7.21
CA VAL A 57 -4.86 5.31 6.49
C VAL A 57 -4.74 6.66 7.20
N VAL A 58 -4.56 6.69 8.53
CA VAL A 58 -4.29 7.94 9.27
C VAL A 58 -3.04 8.68 8.79
N TYR A 59 -2.08 7.97 8.19
CA TYR A 59 -0.85 8.55 7.63
C TYR A 59 -0.98 9.00 6.18
N SER A 60 -2.17 8.93 5.57
CA SER A 60 -2.39 9.34 4.17
C SER A 60 -1.95 10.79 3.90
N GLN A 61 -2.17 11.70 4.85
CA GLN A 61 -1.73 13.10 4.71
C GLN A 61 -0.20 13.24 4.82
N LYS A 62 0.44 12.37 5.62
CA LYS A 62 1.89 12.40 5.84
C LYS A 62 2.67 11.78 4.68
N PHE A 63 2.16 10.66 4.14
CA PHE A 63 2.84 9.89 3.10
C PHE A 63 2.35 10.19 1.69
N GLY A 64 1.13 10.73 1.56
CA GLY A 64 0.52 11.12 0.29
C GLY A 64 1.39 11.97 -0.65
N PRO A 65 2.23 12.92 -0.17
CA PRO A 65 3.15 13.65 -1.03
C PRO A 65 4.14 12.77 -1.81
N TYR A 66 4.48 11.59 -1.28
CA TYR A 66 5.44 10.65 -1.87
C TYR A 66 4.78 9.58 -2.74
N PHE A 67 3.44 9.52 -2.77
CA PHE A 67 2.69 8.48 -3.47
C PHE A 67 2.13 8.96 -4.81
N LEU A 68 1.94 7.99 -5.70
CA LEU A 68 1.30 8.19 -7.00
C LEU A 68 -0.20 8.44 -6.81
N ASP A 69 -0.77 9.23 -7.73
CA ASP A 69 -2.22 9.32 -7.87
C ASP A 69 -2.73 8.09 -8.64
N LEU A 70 -3.27 7.12 -7.92
CA LEU A 70 -3.73 5.84 -8.47
C LEU A 70 -4.81 6.01 -9.53
N LYS A 71 -5.59 7.11 -9.49
CA LYS A 71 -6.59 7.44 -10.53
C LYS A 71 -5.98 7.60 -11.92
N LYS A 72 -4.67 7.85 -12.03
CA LYS A 72 -3.97 7.98 -13.31
C LYS A 72 -3.54 6.63 -13.89
N TYR A 73 -3.48 5.59 -13.07
CA TYR A 73 -2.90 4.30 -13.42
C TYR A 73 -3.92 3.16 -13.39
N LEU A 74 -4.98 3.29 -12.58
CA LEU A 74 -6.02 2.28 -12.46
C LEU A 74 -7.26 2.67 -13.27
N PRO A 75 -7.85 1.74 -14.04
CA PRO A 75 -9.15 1.95 -14.66
C PRO A 75 -10.23 2.31 -13.64
N GLN A 76 -11.19 3.13 -14.06
CA GLN A 76 -12.30 3.57 -13.20
C GLN A 76 -13.07 2.37 -12.61
N ASP A 77 -13.29 1.32 -13.39
CA ASP A 77 -13.98 0.10 -12.93
C ASP A 77 -13.30 -0.54 -11.71
N HIS A 78 -11.97 -0.47 -11.58
CA HIS A 78 -11.27 -0.96 -10.39
C HIS A 78 -11.48 -0.06 -9.17
N MET A 79 -11.66 1.25 -9.38
CA MET A 79 -11.99 2.18 -8.31
C MET A 79 -13.44 1.96 -7.84
N ASP A 80 -14.34 1.67 -8.78
CA ASP A 80 -15.76 1.45 -8.50
C ASP A 80 -16.03 0.15 -7.73
N MET A 81 -15.09 -0.80 -7.75
CA MET A 81 -15.13 -2.00 -6.90
C MET A 81 -15.10 -1.66 -5.40
N TYR A 82 -14.57 -0.49 -5.04
CA TYR A 82 -14.54 -0.02 -3.66
C TYR A 82 -15.77 0.84 -3.36
N ASN A 83 -16.30 0.72 -2.14
CA ASN A 83 -17.39 1.57 -1.70
C ASN A 83 -16.97 3.05 -1.80
N SER A 84 -17.72 3.85 -2.57
CA SER A 84 -17.43 5.26 -2.83
C SER A 84 -17.27 6.09 -1.56
N ASN A 85 -18.03 5.76 -0.51
CA ASN A 85 -17.94 6.45 0.78
C ASN A 85 -16.61 6.14 1.48
N LEU A 86 -16.11 4.92 1.32
CA LEU A 86 -14.83 4.49 1.87
C LEU A 86 -13.68 5.24 1.17
N LEU A 87 -13.63 5.20 -0.17
CA LEU A 87 -12.59 5.90 -0.94
C LEU A 87 -12.57 7.42 -0.70
N SER A 88 -13.72 8.02 -0.36
CA SER A 88 -13.80 9.47 -0.11
C SER A 88 -13.17 9.91 1.22
N ILE A 89 -12.93 8.97 2.15
CA ILE A 89 -12.49 9.29 3.52
C ILE A 89 -11.05 8.79 3.77
N ILE A 90 -10.62 7.72 3.10
CA ILE A 90 -9.34 7.07 3.38
C ILE A 90 -8.47 6.93 2.14
N GLY A 91 -7.16 7.04 2.33
CA GLY A 91 -6.20 6.92 1.24
C GLY A 91 -6.26 8.09 0.27
N THR A 92 -6.72 9.27 0.68
CA THR A 92 -6.77 10.48 -0.15
C THR A 92 -5.77 11.54 0.31
N TYR A 93 -5.13 12.23 -0.64
CA TYR A 93 -4.25 13.37 -0.38
C TYR A 93 -4.39 14.41 -1.50
N GLU A 94 -4.76 15.66 -1.19
CA GLU A 94 -4.91 16.75 -2.17
C GLU A 94 -5.65 16.33 -3.47
N ASN A 95 -6.83 15.72 -3.32
CA ASN A 95 -7.65 15.15 -4.39
C ASN A 95 -7.06 13.94 -5.14
N LYS A 96 -5.91 13.41 -4.75
CA LYS A 96 -5.36 12.14 -5.26
C LYS A 96 -5.91 10.98 -4.46
N ILE A 97 -6.04 9.82 -5.10
CA ILE A 97 -6.17 8.55 -4.38
C ILE A 97 -4.78 7.93 -4.30
N VAL A 98 -4.23 7.85 -3.10
CA VAL A 98 -2.84 7.46 -2.82
C VAL A 98 -2.71 6.08 -2.19
N GLY A 99 -3.83 5.39 -1.95
CA GLY A 99 -3.84 4.04 -1.40
C GLY A 99 -5.14 3.31 -1.68
N LEU A 100 -5.07 1.98 -1.65
CA LEU A 100 -6.22 1.08 -1.73
C LEU A 100 -6.38 0.33 -0.40
N VAL A 101 -7.63 0.06 -0.02
CA VAL A 101 -7.90 -0.72 1.19
C VAL A 101 -7.69 -2.19 0.93
N ILE A 102 -6.90 -2.81 1.80
CA ILE A 102 -6.63 -4.26 1.75
C ILE A 102 -7.34 -4.98 2.90
N ILE A 103 -7.40 -4.37 4.09
CA ILE A 103 -8.01 -4.95 5.29
C ILE A 103 -8.79 -3.86 6.04
N VAL A 104 -10.00 -4.20 6.49
CA VAL A 104 -10.78 -3.42 7.47
C VAL A 104 -10.89 -4.25 8.74
N ILE A 105 -10.38 -3.73 9.85
CA ILE A 105 -10.48 -4.41 11.16
C ILE A 105 -11.73 -3.90 11.86
N HIS A 106 -12.67 -4.80 12.16
CA HIS A 106 -13.81 -4.52 13.02
C HIS A 106 -13.49 -4.96 14.44
N PHE A 107 -13.58 -4.03 15.40
CA PHE A 107 -13.52 -4.34 16.82
C PHE A 107 -14.96 -4.53 17.31
N TYR A 108 -15.25 -5.70 17.88
CA TYR A 108 -16.53 -6.03 18.53
C TYR A 108 -16.54 -5.60 19.99
#